data_AF-A0A538FHT2-F1
#
_entry.id   AF-A0A538FHT2-F1
#
_cell.length_a   1.000
_cell.length_b   1.000
_cell.length_c   1.000
_cell.angle_alpha   90.00
_cell.angle_beta   90.00
_cell.angle_gamma   90.00
#
_symmetry.space_group_name_H-M   'P 1'
#
loop_
_entity.id
_entity.type
_entity.pdbx_description
1 polymer ?
#
loop_
_entity_poly.entity_id
_entity_poly.type
_entity_poly.pdbx_seq_one_letter_code
_entity_poly.pdbx_strand_id
1 'polypeptide(L)'
;MIQRALARLLDGHDLSREEAHEVMGSIMSGEATPAQIAGFLIALRAKGETADEIAGCAEAMREHALPVRPQRDDLVDTAGTGGDGASTINISTAAALVAAAAGAGVAKHGNRAVSSACGSADVLEALGFELDLSTERVARSIDELGFGFLFAPTHHPAMRHAAPVRSELAARTVFNVLGPLTNPAGARAQVVGVYAPELVRTIAEVLAQLGATRAFVVHGAGGIDELSPAGPNFVCEVVNGDVR
;
A
#
# COMPACT_ATOMS: atom_id res chain seq x y z
N MET A 1 -6.88 -24.50 -5.07
CA MET A 1 -6.78 -23.27 -5.88
C MET A 1 -5.36 -22.72 -5.80
N ILE A 2 -4.83 -22.41 -4.62
CA ILE A 2 -3.42 -21.98 -4.44
C ILE A 2 -2.38 -22.94 -5.03
N GLN A 3 -2.59 -24.26 -4.97
CA GLN A 3 -1.67 -25.23 -5.59
C GLN A 3 -1.60 -25.10 -7.12
N ARG A 4 -2.73 -24.77 -7.77
CA ARG A 4 -2.77 -24.55 -9.23
C ARG A 4 -2.06 -23.26 -9.60
N ALA A 5 -2.28 -22.19 -8.82
CA ALA A 5 -1.58 -20.93 -8.98
C ALA A 5 -0.06 -21.11 -8.81
N LEU A 6 0.38 -21.88 -7.80
CA LEU A 6 1.78 -22.23 -7.59
C LEU A 6 2.40 -22.92 -8.81
N ALA A 7 1.74 -23.94 -9.36
CA ALA A 7 2.23 -24.64 -10.54
C ALA A 7 2.43 -23.68 -11.73
N ARG A 8 1.45 -22.81 -11.98
CA ARG A 8 1.55 -21.80 -13.05
C ARG A 8 2.72 -20.84 -12.86
N LEU A 9 2.87 -20.29 -11.65
CA LEU A 9 3.94 -19.35 -11.32
C LEU A 9 5.33 -20.00 -11.46
N LEU A 10 5.46 -21.26 -11.03
CA LEU A 10 6.72 -22.01 -11.15
C LEU A 10 7.09 -22.33 -12.61
N ASP A 11 6.09 -22.46 -13.48
CA ASP A 11 6.28 -22.58 -14.93
C ASP A 11 6.49 -21.23 -15.63
N GLY A 12 6.55 -20.11 -14.88
CA GLY A 12 6.76 -18.77 -15.40
C GLY A 12 5.53 -18.11 -16.04
N HIS A 13 4.34 -18.65 -15.78
CA HIS A 13 3.09 -18.09 -16.31
C HIS A 13 2.44 -17.10 -15.32
N ASP A 14 1.91 -16.00 -15.87
CA ASP A 14 1.13 -15.04 -15.11
C ASP A 14 -0.21 -15.63 -14.64
N LEU A 15 -0.66 -15.16 -13.48
CA LEU A 15 -2.03 -15.35 -13.02
C LEU A 15 -2.91 -14.22 -13.56
N SER A 16 -4.19 -14.51 -13.81
CA SER A 16 -5.16 -13.43 -13.99
C SER A 16 -5.37 -12.65 -12.69
N ARG A 17 -5.95 -11.44 -12.80
CA ARG A 17 -6.39 -10.65 -11.64
C ARG A 17 -7.31 -11.45 -10.71
N GLU A 18 -8.24 -12.22 -11.29
CA GLU A 18 -9.17 -13.09 -10.54
C GLU A 18 -8.43 -14.23 -9.83
N GLU A 19 -7.50 -14.91 -10.51
CA GLU A 19 -6.68 -15.96 -9.88
C GLU A 19 -5.84 -15.40 -8.72
N ALA A 20 -5.25 -14.22 -8.87
CA ALA A 20 -4.48 -13.56 -7.81
C ALA A 20 -5.36 -13.10 -6.65
N HIS A 21 -6.55 -12.57 -6.94
CA HIS A 21 -7.56 -12.21 -5.93
C HIS A 21 -7.97 -13.43 -5.11
N GLU A 22 -8.34 -14.54 -5.76
CA GLU A 22 -8.73 -15.77 -5.09
C GLU A 22 -7.62 -16.28 -4.16
N VAL A 23 -6.37 -16.34 -4.66
CA VAL A 23 -5.22 -16.80 -3.86
C VAL A 23 -5.02 -15.92 -2.64
N MET A 24 -4.99 -14.59 -2.82
CA MET A 24 -4.82 -13.66 -1.71
C MET A 24 -6.01 -13.73 -0.73
N GLY A 25 -7.23 -13.91 -1.23
CA GLY A 25 -8.44 -14.11 -0.42
C GLY A 25 -8.33 -15.31 0.51
N SER A 26 -7.89 -16.47 0.01
CA SER A 26 -7.64 -17.65 0.87
C SER A 26 -6.53 -17.41 1.90
N ILE A 27 -5.51 -16.59 1.59
CA ILE A 27 -4.49 -16.19 2.57
C ILE A 27 -5.12 -15.30 3.65
N MET A 28 -5.90 -14.29 3.27
CA MET A 28 -6.56 -13.36 4.20
C MET A 28 -7.63 -14.04 5.05
N SER A 29 -8.25 -15.11 4.56
CA SER A 29 -9.22 -15.95 5.28
C SER A 29 -8.57 -16.99 6.21
N GLY A 30 -7.25 -17.15 6.15
CA GLY A 30 -6.52 -18.12 6.98
C GLY A 30 -6.64 -19.58 6.51
N GLU A 31 -7.04 -19.81 5.26
CA GLU A 31 -7.19 -21.14 4.67
C GLU A 31 -5.86 -21.69 4.11
N ALA A 32 -4.91 -20.80 3.81
CA ALA A 32 -3.61 -21.16 3.27
C ALA A 32 -2.64 -21.56 4.40
N THR A 33 -1.90 -22.65 4.20
CA THR A 33 -0.84 -23.06 5.12
C THR A 33 0.39 -22.16 5.01
N PRO A 34 1.26 -22.09 6.03
CA PRO A 34 2.51 -21.31 5.94
C PRO A 34 3.37 -21.66 4.73
N ALA A 35 3.46 -22.95 4.37
CA ALA A 35 4.20 -23.41 3.19
C ALA A 35 3.58 -22.92 1.88
N GLN A 36 2.24 -22.88 1.79
CA GLN A 36 1.55 -22.37 0.61
C GLN A 36 1.73 -20.85 0.47
N ILE A 37 1.62 -20.11 1.57
CA ILE A 37 1.88 -18.66 1.60
C ILE A 37 3.31 -18.38 1.14
N ALA A 38 4.30 -19.05 1.75
CA ALA A 38 5.71 -18.88 1.40
C ALA A 38 5.98 -19.22 -0.07
N GLY A 39 5.45 -20.36 -0.55
CA GLY A 39 5.57 -20.77 -1.94
C GLY A 39 4.98 -19.74 -2.89
N PHE A 40 3.81 -19.18 -2.58
CA PHE A 40 3.14 -18.23 -3.46
C PHE A 40 3.95 -16.93 -3.56
N LEU A 41 4.37 -16.41 -2.41
CA LEU A 41 5.14 -15.16 -2.36
C LEU A 41 6.47 -15.26 -3.08
N ILE A 42 7.19 -16.38 -2.93
CA ILE A 42 8.49 -16.58 -3.58
C ILE A 42 8.31 -16.85 -5.07
N ALA A 43 7.35 -17.70 -5.48
CA ALA A 43 7.13 -18.00 -6.89
C ALA A 43 6.69 -16.74 -7.66
N LEU A 44 5.76 -15.96 -7.09
CA LEU A 44 5.31 -14.71 -7.69
C LEU A 44 6.45 -13.70 -7.82
N ARG A 45 7.27 -13.54 -6.75
CA ARG A 45 8.43 -12.65 -6.76
C ARG A 45 9.50 -13.07 -7.78
N ALA A 46 9.76 -14.37 -7.88
CA ALA A 46 10.77 -14.93 -8.79
C ALA A 46 10.36 -14.78 -10.25
N LYS A 47 9.06 -14.95 -10.56
CA LYS A 47 8.49 -14.68 -11.89
C LYS A 47 8.55 -13.18 -12.23
N GLY A 48 8.29 -12.33 -11.23
CA GLY A 48 8.05 -10.90 -11.38
C GLY A 48 6.57 -10.61 -11.42
N GLU A 49 6.11 -9.76 -10.50
CA GLU A 49 4.71 -9.37 -10.35
C GLU A 49 4.20 -8.54 -11.54
N THR A 50 3.03 -8.88 -12.08
CA THR A 50 2.30 -8.04 -13.06
C THR A 50 1.32 -7.08 -12.38
N ALA A 51 0.87 -6.05 -13.09
CA ALA A 51 -0.15 -5.13 -12.58
C ALA A 51 -1.46 -5.85 -12.22
N ASP A 52 -1.91 -6.81 -13.04
CA ASP A 52 -3.14 -7.58 -12.80
C ASP A 52 -3.04 -8.41 -11.50
N GLU A 53 -1.89 -9.05 -11.26
CA GLU A 53 -1.63 -9.84 -10.06
C GLU A 53 -1.61 -8.99 -8.79
N ILE A 54 -0.94 -7.83 -8.85
CA ILE A 54 -0.89 -6.89 -7.72
C ILE A 54 -2.29 -6.31 -7.45
N ALA A 55 -3.04 -5.95 -8.50
CA ALA A 55 -4.40 -5.43 -8.36
C ALA A 55 -5.32 -6.46 -7.69
N GLY A 56 -5.32 -7.71 -8.16
CA GLY A 56 -6.11 -8.78 -7.55
C GLY A 56 -5.77 -9.01 -6.08
N CYS A 57 -4.48 -9.00 -5.75
CA CYS A 57 -4.02 -9.08 -4.36
C CYS A 57 -4.50 -7.90 -3.51
N ALA A 58 -4.42 -6.67 -4.03
CA ALA A 58 -4.85 -5.47 -3.33
C ALA A 58 -6.37 -5.46 -3.08
N GLU A 59 -7.17 -5.91 -4.05
CA GLU A 59 -8.63 -6.06 -3.91
C GLU A 59 -9.00 -7.01 -2.79
N ALA A 60 -8.43 -8.22 -2.79
CA ALA A 60 -8.66 -9.19 -1.73
C ALA A 60 -8.27 -8.65 -0.35
N MET A 61 -7.18 -7.90 -0.25
CA MET A 61 -6.78 -7.24 1.00
C MET A 61 -7.75 -6.13 1.44
N ARG A 62 -8.28 -5.33 0.50
CA ARG A 62 -9.27 -4.28 0.78
C ARG A 62 -10.58 -4.88 1.30
N GLU A 63 -11.02 -6.01 0.76
CA GLU A 63 -12.23 -6.72 1.20
C GLU A 63 -12.14 -7.26 2.64
N HIS A 64 -10.92 -7.54 3.11
CA HIS A 64 -10.65 -8.03 4.48
C HIS A 64 -10.19 -6.93 5.44
N ALA A 65 -10.18 -5.67 5.00
CA ALA A 65 -9.84 -4.53 5.84
C ALA A 65 -11.04 -4.09 6.69
N LEU A 66 -10.77 -3.47 7.84
CA LEU A 66 -11.79 -2.75 8.60
C LEU A 66 -12.04 -1.38 7.92
N PRO A 67 -13.21 -1.14 7.32
CA PRO A 67 -13.43 0.04 6.49
C PRO A 67 -13.59 1.30 7.33
N VAL A 68 -13.02 2.41 6.85
CA VAL A 68 -13.23 3.75 7.40
C VAL A 68 -14.11 4.52 6.42
N ARG A 69 -15.21 5.11 6.88
CA ARG A 69 -16.24 5.71 6.00
C ARG A 69 -16.49 7.18 6.37
N PRO A 70 -15.58 8.11 6.02
CA PRO A 70 -15.84 9.54 6.15
C PRO A 70 -16.90 9.99 5.14
N GLN A 71 -17.50 11.16 5.39
CA GLN A 71 -18.49 11.77 4.49
C GLN A 71 -17.85 12.50 3.30
N ARG A 72 -16.56 12.84 3.41
CA ARG A 72 -15.78 13.49 2.34
C ARG A 72 -15.58 12.59 1.12
N ASP A 73 -15.63 13.17 -0.08
CA ASP A 73 -15.40 12.50 -1.36
C ASP A 73 -14.06 12.88 -2.04
N ASP A 74 -13.31 13.79 -1.43
CA ASP A 74 -12.05 14.36 -1.90
C ASP A 74 -10.81 13.78 -1.20
N LEU A 75 -10.89 12.52 -0.76
CA LEU A 75 -9.84 11.88 0.03
C LEU A 75 -8.54 11.67 -0.75
N VAL A 76 -7.42 12.06 -0.11
CA VAL A 76 -6.05 11.85 -0.57
C VAL A 76 -5.26 10.98 0.41
N ASP A 77 -4.45 10.06 -0.12
CA ASP A 77 -3.42 9.35 0.63
C ASP A 77 -2.02 9.67 0.09
N THR A 78 -1.01 9.60 0.97
CA THR A 78 0.41 9.85 0.65
C THR A 78 1.31 8.67 1.02
N ALA A 79 0.76 7.48 1.22
CA ALA A 79 1.53 6.30 1.57
C ALA A 79 2.57 5.93 0.49
N GLY A 80 3.79 5.61 0.91
CA GLY A 80 4.83 5.02 0.07
C GLY A 80 5.02 3.54 0.39
N THR A 81 5.78 2.84 -0.46
CA THR A 81 6.18 1.45 -0.21
C THR A 81 7.16 1.30 0.96
N GLY A 82 7.91 2.37 1.25
CA GLY A 82 9.05 2.36 2.16
C GLY A 82 10.18 1.46 1.67
N GLY A 83 11.19 1.29 2.52
CA GLY A 83 12.28 0.35 2.29
C GLY A 83 13.28 0.78 1.23
N ASP A 84 13.36 2.07 0.91
CA ASP A 84 14.36 2.67 0.02
C ASP A 84 15.79 2.68 0.61
N GLY A 85 15.91 2.52 1.95
CA GLY A 85 17.18 2.50 2.66
C GLY A 85 17.82 3.87 2.87
N ALA A 86 17.17 4.96 2.44
CA ALA A 86 17.74 6.31 2.47
C ALA A 86 17.63 7.01 3.83
N SER A 87 16.83 6.46 4.77
CA SER A 87 16.65 6.98 6.13
C SER A 87 16.36 8.49 6.16
N THR A 88 15.49 8.94 5.26
CA THR A 88 15.03 10.32 5.15
C THR A 88 14.12 10.69 6.32
N ILE A 89 13.79 11.98 6.44
CA ILE A 89 12.69 12.41 7.31
C ILE A 89 11.36 11.84 6.80
N ASN A 90 10.30 11.84 7.62
CA ASN A 90 8.96 11.37 7.23
C ASN A 90 8.26 12.37 6.28
N ILE A 91 8.75 12.46 5.04
CA ILE A 91 8.30 13.41 4.00
C ILE A 91 6.80 13.24 3.75
N SER A 92 6.33 12.02 3.47
CA SER A 92 4.90 11.78 3.25
C SER A 92 3.99 12.15 4.43
N THR A 93 4.46 12.04 5.68
CA THR A 93 3.70 12.47 6.87
C THR A 93 3.61 13.99 6.95
N ALA A 94 4.72 14.69 6.72
CA ALA A 94 4.72 16.15 6.67
C ALA A 94 3.83 16.68 5.53
N ALA A 95 3.93 16.06 4.33
CA ALA A 95 3.11 16.41 3.18
C ALA A 95 1.61 16.21 3.46
N ALA A 96 1.24 15.11 4.14
CA ALA A 96 -0.13 14.83 4.52
C ALA A 96 -0.72 15.89 5.46
N LEU A 97 0.05 16.32 6.47
CA LEU A 97 -0.37 17.38 7.39
C LEU A 97 -0.51 18.73 6.69
N VAL A 98 0.42 19.07 5.79
CA VAL A 98 0.34 20.30 4.99
C VAL A 98 -0.86 20.29 4.04
N ALA A 99 -1.14 19.15 3.39
CA ALA A 99 -2.31 19.00 2.51
C ALA A 99 -3.63 19.15 3.28
N ALA A 100 -3.74 18.56 4.47
CA ALA A 100 -4.91 18.72 5.33
C ALA A 100 -5.09 20.19 5.77
N ALA A 101 -4.00 20.87 6.16
CA ALA A 101 -4.03 22.28 6.50
C ALA A 101 -4.41 23.19 5.30
N ALA A 102 -4.16 22.74 4.07
CA ALA A 102 -4.57 23.40 2.84
C ALA A 102 -6.03 23.06 2.42
N GLY A 103 -6.73 22.22 3.18
CA GLY A 103 -8.16 21.93 3.01
C GLY A 103 -8.51 20.58 2.38
N ALA A 104 -7.52 19.77 2.00
CA ALA A 104 -7.77 18.43 1.46
C ALA A 104 -8.26 17.46 2.54
N GLY A 105 -9.15 16.53 2.20
CA GLY A 105 -9.45 15.40 3.07
C GLY A 105 -8.32 14.38 3.02
N VAL A 106 -7.58 14.19 4.11
CA VAL A 106 -6.42 13.29 4.13
C VAL A 106 -6.73 12.04 4.93
N ALA A 107 -6.72 10.89 4.25
CA ALA A 107 -6.85 9.57 4.84
C ALA A 107 -5.49 8.87 4.72
N LYS A 108 -4.53 9.22 5.58
CA LYS A 108 -3.15 8.69 5.48
C LYS A 108 -3.08 7.26 5.97
N HIS A 109 -2.80 6.31 5.10
CA HIS A 109 -2.47 4.95 5.50
C HIS A 109 -0.99 4.85 5.90
N GLY A 110 -0.68 4.13 6.96
CA GLY A 110 0.70 4.03 7.42
C GLY A 110 0.95 2.97 8.47
N ASN A 111 2.23 2.75 8.74
CA ASN A 111 2.71 1.72 9.66
C ASN A 111 3.89 2.25 10.50
N ARG A 112 4.30 1.46 11.49
CA ARG A 112 5.58 1.64 12.19
C ARG A 112 6.75 1.25 11.28
N ALA A 113 7.93 1.76 11.58
CA ALA A 113 9.14 1.36 10.85
C ALA A 113 9.38 -0.15 10.94
N VAL A 114 9.78 -0.75 9.81
CA VAL A 114 10.30 -2.13 9.76
C VAL A 114 11.83 -2.12 9.61
N SER A 115 12.38 -1.16 8.85
CA SER A 115 13.82 -1.05 8.58
C SER A 115 14.40 0.36 8.71
N SER A 116 13.57 1.41 8.82
CA SER A 116 14.01 2.79 9.04
C SER A 116 14.14 3.11 10.53
N ALA A 117 14.76 4.24 10.87
CA ALA A 117 14.86 4.71 12.26
C ALA A 117 13.49 5.12 12.85
N CYS A 118 12.55 5.58 12.01
CA CYS A 118 11.19 5.93 12.41
C CYS A 118 10.22 5.85 11.22
N GLY A 119 9.01 5.34 11.45
CA GLY A 119 7.92 5.29 10.48
C GLY A 119 6.89 6.39 10.74
N SER A 120 5.87 6.46 9.88
CA SER A 120 4.82 7.50 9.98
C SER A 120 4.05 7.42 11.29
N ALA A 121 3.77 6.20 11.76
CA ALA A 121 3.11 5.97 13.05
C ALA A 121 3.95 6.49 14.22
N ASP A 122 5.26 6.23 14.21
CA ASP A 122 6.18 6.62 15.29
C ASP A 122 6.29 8.15 15.39
N VAL A 123 6.30 8.85 14.25
CA VAL A 123 6.29 10.32 14.22
C VAL A 123 4.97 10.89 14.74
N LEU A 124 3.83 10.36 14.31
CA LEU A 124 2.52 10.85 14.76
C LEU A 124 2.31 10.61 16.26
N GLU A 125 2.71 9.45 16.78
CA GLU A 125 2.69 9.14 18.21
C GLU A 125 3.57 10.11 19.01
N ALA A 126 4.77 10.41 18.52
CA ALA A 126 5.65 11.41 19.15
C ALA A 126 5.07 12.84 19.12
N LEU A 127 4.22 13.15 18.14
CA LEU A 127 3.46 14.41 18.07
C LEU A 127 2.18 14.40 18.95
N GLY A 128 1.90 13.28 19.64
CA GLY A 128 0.77 13.15 20.56
C GLY A 128 -0.51 12.60 19.93
N PHE A 129 -0.46 12.01 18.73
CA PHE A 129 -1.61 11.35 18.13
C PHE A 129 -1.92 10.04 18.86
N GLU A 130 -3.20 9.80 19.10
CA GLU A 130 -3.73 8.48 19.47
C GLU A 130 -3.83 7.64 18.18
N LEU A 131 -3.04 6.56 18.08
CA LEU A 131 -3.00 5.71 16.87
C LEU A 131 -4.09 4.64 16.84
N ASP A 132 -4.54 4.19 18.02
CA ASP A 132 -5.53 3.12 18.16
C ASP A 132 -6.95 3.69 18.27
N LEU A 133 -7.39 4.34 17.20
CA LEU A 133 -8.73 4.89 17.08
C LEU A 133 -9.67 3.88 16.41
N SER A 134 -10.94 3.88 16.83
CA SER A 134 -11.98 3.16 16.09
C SER A 134 -12.17 3.77 14.70
N THR A 135 -12.66 2.97 13.76
CA THR A 135 -12.90 3.41 12.37
C THR A 135 -13.86 4.61 12.32
N GLU A 136 -14.83 4.70 13.24
CA GLU A 136 -15.76 5.83 13.36
C GLU A 136 -15.05 7.09 13.86
N ARG A 137 -14.12 6.97 14.82
CA ARG A 137 -13.33 8.11 15.31
C ARG A 137 -12.39 8.63 14.22
N VAL A 138 -11.78 7.75 13.44
CA VAL A 138 -10.93 8.14 12.29
C VAL A 138 -11.78 8.85 11.23
N ALA A 139 -12.94 8.30 10.86
CA ALA A 139 -13.85 8.92 9.90
C ALA A 139 -14.26 10.33 10.33
N ARG A 140 -14.68 10.49 11.60
CA ARG A 140 -15.01 11.80 12.17
C ARG A 140 -13.82 12.77 12.17
N SER A 141 -12.61 12.29 12.45
CA SER A 141 -11.39 13.12 12.39
C SER A 141 -11.14 13.65 10.97
N ILE A 142 -11.35 12.81 9.95
CA ILE A 142 -11.24 13.23 8.55
C ILE A 142 -12.30 14.29 8.22
N ASP A 143 -13.54 14.08 8.64
CA ASP A 143 -14.65 14.99 8.34
C ASP A 143 -14.50 16.35 9.05
N GLU A 144 -14.12 16.35 10.33
CA GLU A 144 -14.05 17.57 11.16
C GLU A 144 -12.71 18.31 11.05
N LEU A 145 -11.60 17.59 10.93
CA LEU A 145 -10.25 18.15 10.99
C LEU A 145 -9.49 18.06 9.66
N GLY A 146 -10.06 17.37 8.65
CA GLY A 146 -9.41 17.15 7.36
C GLY A 146 -8.29 16.10 7.39
N PHE A 147 -8.05 15.43 8.52
CA PHE A 147 -6.98 14.44 8.63
C PHE A 147 -7.40 13.24 9.48
N GLY A 148 -7.09 12.04 8.98
CA GLY A 148 -7.15 10.80 9.73
C GLY A 148 -5.95 9.93 9.40
N PHE A 149 -5.39 9.29 10.44
CA PHE A 149 -4.33 8.29 10.28
C PHE A 149 -4.93 6.89 10.40
N LEU A 150 -4.74 6.08 9.36
CA LEU A 150 -5.20 4.70 9.29
C LEU A 150 -4.02 3.81 9.63
N PHE A 151 -3.92 3.37 10.88
CA PHE A 151 -2.83 2.52 11.33
C PHE A 151 -3.01 1.09 10.80
N ALA A 152 -2.08 0.63 9.95
CA ALA A 152 -2.22 -0.61 9.18
C ALA A 152 -2.47 -1.86 10.05
N PRO A 153 -1.79 -2.08 11.20
CA PRO A 153 -2.05 -3.24 12.06
C PRO A 153 -3.48 -3.30 12.62
N THR A 154 -4.09 -2.13 12.89
CA THR A 154 -5.49 -2.04 13.36
C THR A 154 -6.46 -2.31 12.22
N HIS A 155 -6.17 -1.80 11.01
CA HIS A 155 -7.13 -1.84 9.90
C HIS A 155 -7.02 -3.10 9.03
N HIS A 156 -5.92 -3.85 9.09
CA HIS A 156 -5.73 -5.09 8.33
C HIS A 156 -5.54 -6.31 9.25
N PRO A 157 -6.53 -6.69 10.08
CA PRO A 157 -6.39 -7.78 11.04
C PRO A 157 -6.14 -9.16 10.38
N ALA A 158 -6.56 -9.34 9.12
CA ALA A 158 -6.28 -10.53 8.32
C ALA A 158 -4.78 -10.75 8.05
N MET A 159 -3.96 -9.70 8.16
CA MET A 159 -2.51 -9.82 8.00
C MET A 159 -1.84 -10.73 9.03
N ARG A 160 -2.51 -11.06 10.15
CA ARG A 160 -2.03 -12.06 11.11
C ARG A 160 -1.73 -13.42 10.47
N HIS A 161 -2.39 -13.76 9.36
CA HIS A 161 -2.20 -15.02 8.65
C HIS A 161 -0.93 -15.03 7.81
N ALA A 162 -0.54 -13.88 7.24
CA ALA A 162 0.64 -13.76 6.39
C ALA A 162 1.88 -13.22 7.12
N ALA A 163 1.70 -12.46 8.21
CA ALA A 163 2.79 -11.75 8.90
C ALA A 163 3.90 -12.67 9.43
N PRO A 164 3.62 -13.83 10.05
CA PRO A 164 4.69 -14.74 10.51
C PRO A 164 5.56 -15.23 9.35
N VAL A 165 4.94 -15.66 8.25
CA VAL A 165 5.65 -16.14 7.06
C VAL A 165 6.50 -15.03 6.45
N ARG A 166 5.97 -13.80 6.36
CA ARG A 166 6.74 -12.64 5.87
C ARG A 166 7.96 -12.36 6.75
N SER A 167 7.80 -12.46 8.07
CA SER A 167 8.89 -12.27 9.02
C SER A 167 9.97 -13.35 8.86
N GLU A 168 9.58 -14.61 8.65
CA GLU A 168 10.52 -15.72 8.45
C GLU A 168 11.24 -15.66 7.11
N LEU A 169 10.55 -15.27 6.03
CA LEU A 169 11.15 -15.10 4.71
C LEU A 169 12.19 -13.97 4.68
N ALA A 170 11.95 -12.88 5.42
CA ALA A 170 12.82 -11.71 5.49
C ALA A 170 13.25 -11.15 4.12
N ALA A 171 12.39 -11.32 3.10
CA ALA A 171 12.64 -10.92 1.71
C ALA A 171 11.51 -10.04 1.19
N ARG A 172 11.82 -9.20 0.19
CA ARG A 172 10.79 -8.41 -0.50
C ARG A 172 9.87 -9.32 -1.31
N THR A 173 8.57 -9.10 -1.20
CA THR A 173 7.50 -9.82 -1.90
C THR A 173 6.45 -8.83 -2.37
N VAL A 174 5.39 -9.30 -3.03
CA VAL A 174 4.22 -8.45 -3.39
C VAL A 174 3.69 -7.62 -2.22
N PHE A 175 3.77 -8.10 -0.97
CA PHE A 175 3.35 -7.34 0.21
C PHE A 175 4.12 -6.04 0.44
N ASN A 176 5.31 -5.88 -0.13
CA ASN A 176 6.08 -4.64 -0.05
C ASN A 176 5.52 -3.52 -0.93
N VAL A 177 4.64 -3.83 -1.89
CA VAL A 177 3.96 -2.83 -2.72
C VAL A 177 2.48 -2.68 -2.40
N LEU A 178 1.89 -3.62 -1.66
CA LEU A 178 0.46 -3.63 -1.34
C LEU A 178 0.04 -2.56 -0.32
N GLY A 179 0.92 -2.14 0.58
CA GLY A 179 0.62 -1.15 1.63
C GLY A 179 -0.08 0.13 1.13
N PRO A 180 0.49 0.89 0.18
CA PRO A 180 -0.15 2.08 -0.38
C PRO A 180 -1.37 1.76 -1.25
N LEU A 181 -1.60 0.50 -1.62
CA LEU A 181 -2.70 0.09 -2.48
C LEU A 181 -3.94 -0.33 -1.68
N THR A 182 -3.86 -0.47 -0.37
CA THR A 182 -4.94 -1.06 0.45
C THR A 182 -5.55 -0.07 1.45
N ASN A 183 -5.57 1.23 1.12
CA ASN A 183 -6.15 2.26 1.99
C ASN A 183 -7.60 1.91 2.42
N PRO A 184 -7.87 1.71 3.73
CA PRO A 184 -9.19 1.29 4.22
C PRO A 184 -10.31 2.34 4.09
N ALA A 185 -9.97 3.60 3.81
CA ALA A 185 -10.95 4.66 3.54
C ALA A 185 -11.34 4.78 2.05
N GLY A 186 -10.70 3.99 1.17
CA GLY A 186 -10.99 4.04 -0.27
C GLY A 186 -10.60 5.36 -0.92
N ALA A 187 -9.51 5.99 -0.47
CA ALA A 187 -8.98 7.21 -1.09
C ALA A 187 -8.74 6.98 -2.59
N ARG A 188 -9.36 7.82 -3.43
CA ARG A 188 -9.26 7.74 -4.91
C ARG A 188 -8.27 8.74 -5.49
N ALA A 189 -7.66 9.55 -4.64
CA ALA A 189 -6.52 10.37 -5.00
C ALA A 189 -5.29 9.96 -4.17
N GLN A 190 -4.13 9.79 -4.81
CA GLN A 190 -2.94 9.29 -4.11
C GLN A 190 -1.64 9.89 -4.64
N VAL A 191 -0.68 10.11 -3.75
CA VAL A 191 0.74 10.24 -4.11
C VAL A 191 1.45 9.02 -3.52
N VAL A 192 1.95 8.14 -4.38
CA VAL A 192 2.56 6.87 -3.98
C VAL A 192 4.04 6.87 -4.32
N GLY A 193 4.85 6.83 -3.28
CA GLY A 193 6.27 6.57 -3.38
C GLY A 193 6.58 5.09 -3.65
N VAL A 194 7.49 4.78 -4.57
CA VAL A 194 7.98 3.42 -4.79
C VAL A 194 9.50 3.32 -4.63
N TYR A 195 9.99 2.23 -4.03
CA TYR A 195 11.42 2.04 -3.73
C TYR A 195 12.29 1.74 -4.97
N ALA A 196 11.70 1.48 -6.14
CA ALA A 196 12.43 1.15 -7.36
C ALA A 196 11.78 1.81 -8.59
N PRO A 197 12.58 2.32 -9.55
CA PRO A 197 12.07 3.06 -10.70
C PRO A 197 11.18 2.22 -11.61
N GLU A 198 11.45 0.91 -11.76
CA GLU A 198 10.64 -0.01 -12.56
C GLU A 198 9.21 -0.18 -12.03
N LEU A 199 8.96 0.10 -10.74
CA LEU A 199 7.63 0.01 -10.14
C LEU A 199 6.75 1.21 -10.47
N VAL A 200 7.31 2.33 -10.93
CA VAL A 200 6.55 3.58 -11.13
C VAL A 200 5.37 3.36 -12.07
N ARG A 201 5.62 2.72 -13.22
CA ARG A 201 4.58 2.43 -14.20
C ARG A 201 3.65 1.31 -13.72
N THR A 202 4.19 0.21 -13.21
CA THR A 202 3.39 -0.93 -12.74
C THR A 202 2.39 -0.52 -11.67
N ILE A 203 2.80 0.28 -10.68
CA ILE A 203 1.92 0.74 -9.61
C ILE A 203 0.91 1.77 -10.11
N ALA A 204 1.26 2.59 -11.11
CA ALA A 204 0.29 3.49 -11.75
C ALA A 204 -0.80 2.70 -12.49
N GLU A 205 -0.42 1.63 -13.21
CA GLU A 205 -1.36 0.71 -13.87
C GLU A 205 -2.28 0.01 -12.86
N VAL A 206 -1.72 -0.42 -11.71
CA VAL A 206 -2.53 -0.99 -10.62
C VAL A 206 -3.52 0.03 -10.07
N LEU A 207 -3.09 1.26 -9.79
CA LEU A 207 -3.97 2.32 -9.28
C LEU A 207 -5.10 2.64 -10.26
N ALA A 208 -4.81 2.68 -11.56
CA ALA A 208 -5.83 2.83 -12.60
C ALA A 208 -6.85 1.69 -12.55
N GLN A 209 -6.39 0.44 -12.45
CA GLN A 209 -7.25 -0.75 -12.33
C GLN A 209 -8.09 -0.78 -11.04
N LEU A 210 -7.58 -0.19 -9.95
CA LEU A 210 -8.22 -0.10 -8.65
C LEU A 210 -9.15 1.12 -8.52
N GLY A 211 -9.36 1.88 -9.60
CA GLY A 211 -10.32 2.98 -9.67
C GLY A 211 -9.82 4.33 -9.14
N ALA A 212 -8.51 4.57 -9.15
CA ALA A 212 -7.96 5.88 -8.83
C ALA A 212 -8.45 6.94 -9.82
N THR A 213 -8.99 8.05 -9.29
CA THR A 213 -9.42 9.21 -10.09
C THR A 213 -8.22 10.07 -10.48
N ARG A 214 -7.26 10.23 -9.55
CA ARG A 214 -6.01 10.92 -9.81
C ARG A 214 -4.88 10.39 -8.94
N ALA A 215 -3.76 9.98 -9.52
CA ALA A 215 -2.61 9.59 -8.72
C ALA A 215 -1.29 10.00 -9.33
N PHE A 216 -0.29 10.20 -8.49
CA PHE A 216 1.10 10.30 -8.91
C PHE A 216 1.87 9.16 -8.26
N VAL A 217 2.51 8.33 -9.08
CA VAL A 217 3.47 7.34 -8.61
C VAL A 217 4.86 7.89 -8.87
N VAL A 218 5.71 7.93 -7.84
CA VAL A 218 6.97 8.64 -7.87
C VAL A 218 8.13 7.79 -7.38
N HIS A 219 9.29 7.98 -8.02
CA HIS A 219 10.58 7.49 -7.54
C HIS A 219 11.62 8.59 -7.72
N GLY A 220 12.22 9.04 -6.61
CA GLY A 220 13.05 10.22 -6.60
C GLY A 220 14.53 9.97 -6.83
N ALA A 221 15.23 11.01 -7.34
CA ALA A 221 16.69 11.02 -7.40
C ALA A 221 17.31 10.64 -6.05
N GLY A 222 18.34 9.79 -6.12
CA GLY A 222 18.95 9.19 -4.92
C GLY A 222 18.31 7.87 -4.50
N GLY A 223 17.33 7.36 -5.24
CA GLY A 223 16.73 6.06 -5.02
C GLY A 223 15.64 6.05 -3.95
N ILE A 224 15.05 7.21 -3.65
CA ILE A 224 14.08 7.38 -2.56
C ILE A 224 12.65 7.18 -3.03
N ASP A 225 11.78 6.68 -2.16
CA ASP A 225 10.35 6.53 -2.44
C ASP A 225 9.56 7.83 -2.19
N GLU A 226 10.13 8.97 -2.58
CA GLU A 226 9.57 10.31 -2.40
C GLU A 226 9.99 11.20 -3.57
N LEU A 227 9.36 12.37 -3.74
CA LEU A 227 9.88 13.39 -4.66
C LEU A 227 11.17 14.00 -4.09
N SER A 228 12.26 13.90 -4.85
CA SER A 228 13.58 14.38 -4.48
C SER A 228 13.88 15.75 -5.12
N PRO A 229 14.33 16.76 -4.33
CA PRO A 229 14.83 18.01 -4.87
C PRO A 229 16.27 17.89 -5.38
N ALA A 230 16.95 16.77 -5.12
CA ALA A 230 18.37 16.58 -5.43
C ALA A 230 18.65 16.16 -6.89
N GLY A 231 17.60 16.00 -7.72
CA GLY A 231 17.76 15.59 -9.11
C GLY A 231 16.45 15.23 -9.80
N PRO A 232 16.50 14.52 -10.94
CA PRO A 232 15.30 14.12 -11.68
C PRO A 232 14.46 13.10 -10.91
N ASN A 233 13.15 13.10 -11.14
CA ASN A 233 12.21 12.16 -10.56
C ASN A 233 11.56 11.37 -11.69
N PHE A 234 11.37 10.06 -11.49
CA PHE A 234 10.48 9.27 -12.33
C PHE A 234 9.07 9.42 -11.79
N VAL A 235 8.13 9.76 -12.67
CA VAL A 235 6.74 10.01 -12.31
C VAL A 235 5.83 9.40 -13.37
N CYS A 236 4.80 8.69 -12.93
CA CYS A 236 3.63 8.38 -13.74
C CYS A 236 2.40 9.05 -13.13
N GLU A 237 1.61 9.72 -13.97
CA GLU A 237 0.32 10.28 -13.57
C GLU A 237 -0.80 9.32 -13.98
N VAL A 238 -1.75 9.07 -13.07
CA VAL A 238 -3.02 8.40 -13.36
C VAL A 238 -4.11 9.46 -13.39
N VAL A 239 -4.90 9.50 -14.46
CA VAL A 239 -6.07 10.39 -14.58
C VAL A 239 -7.24 9.59 -15.12
N ASN A 240 -8.27 9.36 -14.29
CA ASN A 240 -9.49 8.64 -14.67
C ASN A 240 -9.23 7.29 -15.37
N GLY A 241 -8.26 6.52 -14.89
CA GLY A 241 -7.87 5.23 -15.47
C GLY A 241 -6.81 5.29 -16.57
N ASP A 242 -6.46 6.47 -17.08
CA ASP A 242 -5.35 6.63 -18.03
C ASP A 242 -4.02 6.80 -17.29
N VAL A 243 -2.99 6.04 -17.68
CA VAL A 243 -1.60 6.18 -17.19
C VAL A 243 -0.77 6.99 -18.20
N ARG A 244 -0.06 8.02 -17.73
CA ARG A 244 0.74 8.95 -18.55
C ARG A 244 2.13 9.18 -17.96
#